data_AF-A0A0F0C991-F1
#
_entry.id   AF-A0A0F0C991-F1
#
_cell.length_a   1.000
_cell.length_b   1.000
_cell.length_c   1.000
_cell.angle_alpha   90.00
_cell.angle_beta   90.00
_cell.angle_gamma   90.00
#
_symmetry.space_group_name_H-M   'P 1'
#
loop_
_entity.id
_entity.type
_entity.pdbx_description
1 polymer ?
#
loop_
_entity_poly.entity_id
_entity_poly.type
_entity_poly.pdbx_seq_one_letter_code
_entity_poly.pdbx_strand_id
1 'polypeptide(L)' 'MNVGKAFEEVKNGKGMRLPHWTKDTTIRMKFPDEYSDMTEPYLYVDSQVLGRWPWRESIEELLSTKWEIVE' A
#
# COMPACT_ATOMS: atom_id res chain seq x y z
N MET A 1 6.37 -11.57 -4.01
CA MET A 1 6.17 -11.15 -5.42
C MET A 1 6.86 -9.81 -5.68
N ASN A 2 7.05 -9.40 -6.94
CA ASN A 2 7.62 -8.08 -7.23
C ASN A 2 6.59 -6.96 -6.99
N VAL A 3 7.09 -5.72 -6.86
CA VAL A 3 6.22 -4.55 -6.58
C VAL A 3 5.16 -4.34 -7.65
N GLY A 4 5.48 -4.55 -8.94
CA GLY A 4 4.54 -4.34 -10.04
C GLY A 4 3.32 -5.26 -9.97
N LYS A 5 3.52 -6.56 -9.72
CA LYS A 5 2.39 -7.50 -9.51
C LYS A 5 1.61 -7.17 -8.25
N ALA A 6 2.31 -6.79 -7.18
CA ALA A 6 1.63 -6.42 -5.95
C ALA A 6 0.75 -5.16 -6.14
N PHE A 7 1.24 -4.20 -6.90
CA PHE A 7 0.54 -2.96 -7.20
C PHE A 7 -0.75 -3.17 -7.99
N GLU A 8 -0.77 -4.09 -8.96
CA GLU A 8 -2.00 -4.43 -9.68
C GLU A 8 -3.07 -5.02 -8.76
N GLU A 9 -2.69 -5.84 -7.77
CA GLU A 9 -3.61 -6.37 -6.77
C GLU A 9 -4.13 -5.25 -5.83
N VAL A 10 -3.28 -4.29 -5.49
CA VAL A 10 -3.67 -3.13 -4.68
C VAL A 10 -4.69 -2.24 -5.40
N LYS A 11 -4.56 -2.06 -6.72
CA LYS A 11 -5.60 -1.37 -7.53
C LYS A 11 -6.96 -2.04 -7.45
N ASN A 12 -6.99 -3.36 -7.25
CA ASN A 12 -8.23 -4.14 -7.06
C ASN A 12 -8.79 -4.06 -5.63
N GLY A 13 -8.23 -3.19 -4.77
CA GLY A 13 -8.71 -2.96 -3.40
C GLY A 13 -8.02 -3.79 -2.33
N LYS A 14 -7.06 -4.64 -2.70
CA LYS A 14 -6.25 -5.41 -1.74
C LYS A 14 -5.18 -4.53 -1.10
N GLY A 15 -4.57 -5.02 -0.03
CA GLY A 15 -3.36 -4.44 0.54
C GLY A 15 -2.11 -5.20 0.10
N MET A 16 -0.96 -4.52 0.18
CA MET A 16 0.35 -5.17 0.06
C MET A 16 1.26 -4.82 1.22
N ARG A 17 2.21 -5.69 1.54
CA ARG A 17 3.19 -5.46 2.60
C ARG A 17 4.49 -6.21 2.35
N LEU A 18 5.51 -5.85 3.14
CA LEU A 18 6.74 -6.62 3.25
C LEU A 18 6.75 -7.49 4.51
N PRO A 19 7.39 -8.68 4.47
CA PRO A 19 7.38 -9.62 5.59
C PRO A 19 8.05 -9.08 6.85
N HIS A 20 9.04 -8.21 6.69
CA HIS A 20 9.82 -7.64 7.81
C HIS A 20 9.11 -6.47 8.50
N TRP A 21 7.99 -5.99 7.96
CA TRP A 21 7.18 -4.96 8.61
C TRP A 21 6.33 -5.54 9.73
N THR A 22 5.89 -4.66 10.63
CA THR A 22 4.88 -5.02 11.64
C THR A 22 3.63 -5.56 10.96
N LYS A 23 2.98 -6.55 11.58
CA LYS A 23 1.85 -7.24 10.97
C LYS A 23 0.67 -6.33 10.68
N ASP A 24 0.58 -5.24 11.42
CA ASP A 24 -0.49 -4.26 11.38
C ASP A 24 -0.26 -3.17 10.33
N THR A 25 0.85 -3.21 9.59
CA THR A 25 1.21 -2.22 8.57
C THR A 25 0.96 -2.78 7.18
N THR A 26 0.09 -2.11 6.42
CA THR A 26 -0.29 -2.50 5.06
C THR A 26 -0.32 -1.28 4.16
N ILE A 27 0.08 -1.40 2.90
CA ILE A 27 -0.12 -0.35 1.90
C ILE A 27 -1.42 -0.63 1.18
N ARG A 28 -2.26 0.40 1.06
CA ARG A 28 -3.49 0.37 0.30
C ARG A 28 -3.57 1.57 -0.64
N MET A 29 -4.47 1.47 -1.60
CA MET A 29 -4.81 2.55 -2.51
C MET A 29 -6.19 3.06 -2.18
N LYS A 30 -6.36 4.38 -2.18
CA LYS A 30 -7.67 5.02 -2.16
C LYS A 30 -7.94 5.64 -3.52
N PHE A 31 -9.09 5.29 -4.09
CA PHE A 31 -9.66 6.04 -5.20
C PHE A 31 -10.50 7.18 -4.61
N PRO A 32 -10.35 8.40 -5.12
CA PRO A 32 -11.09 9.54 -4.62
C PRO A 32 -12.59 9.34 -4.83
N ASP A 33 -13.35 9.67 -3.79
CA ASP A 33 -14.81 9.65 -3.73
C ASP A 33 -15.34 11.06 -3.41
N GLU A 34 -16.66 11.22 -3.33
CA GLU A 34 -17.31 12.52 -3.02
C GLU A 34 -16.87 13.15 -1.68
N TYR A 35 -16.20 12.38 -0.81
CA TYR A 35 -15.68 12.82 0.48
C TYR A 35 -14.15 12.89 0.52
N SER A 36 -13.48 12.80 -0.63
CA SER A 36 -12.03 12.83 -0.72
C SER A 36 -11.52 14.22 -1.10
N ASP A 37 -10.59 14.75 -0.30
CA ASP A 37 -9.91 16.02 -0.60
C ASP A 37 -8.93 15.91 -1.80
N MET A 38 -8.58 14.68 -2.19
CA MET A 38 -7.66 14.39 -3.30
C MET A 38 -8.46 14.13 -4.57
N THR A 39 -7.96 14.59 -5.72
CA THR A 39 -8.59 14.39 -7.03
C THR A 39 -8.03 13.19 -7.79
N GLU A 40 -6.84 12.72 -7.41
CA GLU A 40 -6.14 11.60 -8.04
C GLU A 40 -6.01 10.43 -7.07
N PRO A 41 -6.01 9.18 -7.56
CA PRO A 41 -5.78 8.01 -6.72
C PRO A 41 -4.40 8.03 -6.06
N TYR A 42 -4.32 7.56 -4.82
CA TYR A 42 -3.09 7.63 -4.04
C TYR A 42 -2.87 6.43 -3.15
N LEU A 43 -1.60 6.20 -2.82
CA LEU A 43 -1.16 5.14 -1.92
C LEU A 43 -0.95 5.69 -0.52
N TYR A 44 -1.39 4.92 0.45
CA TYR A 44 -1.18 5.24 1.86
C TYR A 44 -0.83 3.96 2.62
N VAL A 45 -0.06 4.15 3.68
CA VAL A 45 0.14 3.12 4.68
C VAL A 45 -1.05 3.17 5.64
N ASP A 46 -1.69 2.03 5.84
CA ASP A 46 -2.70 1.79 6.87
C ASP A 46 -2.05 0.99 8.00
N SER A 47 -1.83 1.66 9.13
CA SER A 47 -1.39 1.04 10.37
C SER A 47 -2.51 1.12 11.40
N GLN A 48 -2.90 -0.03 11.97
CA GLN A 48 -3.92 -0.05 13.02
C GLN A 48 -3.49 0.73 14.28
N VAL A 49 -2.18 0.83 14.53
CA VAL A 49 -1.62 1.46 15.73
C VAL A 49 -1.23 2.91 15.50
N LEU A 50 -0.62 3.20 14.34
CA LEU A 50 -0.04 4.52 14.03
C LEU A 50 -0.95 5.39 13.15
N GLY A 51 -2.06 4.85 12.66
CA GLY A 51 -2.98 5.54 11.76
C GLY A 51 -2.56 5.45 10.30
N ARG A 52 -2.97 6.45 9.51
CA ARG A 52 -2.78 6.47 8.06
C ARG A 52 -1.88 7.62 7.64
N TRP A 53 -0.91 7.33 6.77
CA TRP A 53 -0.05 8.35 6.19
C TRP A 53 0.27 8.02 4.72
N PRO A 54 0.59 9.03 3.90
CA PRO A 54 0.99 8.81 2.52
C PRO A 54 2.18 7.85 2.42
N TRP A 55 2.08 6.84 1.57
CA TRP A 55 3.21 5.96 1.31
C TRP A 55 4.16 6.61 0.31
N ARG A 56 5.45 6.60 0.63
CA ARG A 56 6.53 6.96 -0.28
C ARG A 56 7.49 5.79 -0.30
N GLU A 57 7.73 5.27 -1.49
CA GLU A 57 8.59 4.13 -1.70
C GLU A 57 10.07 4.50 -1.56
N SER A 58 10.84 3.57 -1.01
CA SER A 58 12.30 3.52 -1.11
C SER A 58 12.73 2.67 -2.30
N ILE A 59 13.97 2.86 -2.75
CA ILE A 59 14.56 2.06 -3.83
C ILE A 59 14.61 0.57 -3.45
N GLU A 60 14.86 0.26 -2.18
CA GLU A 60 14.88 -1.13 -1.69
C GLU A 60 13.51 -1.79 -1.78
N GLU A 61 12.44 -1.07 -1.45
CA GLU A 61 11.07 -1.55 -1.59
C GLU A 61 10.69 -1.80 -3.04
N LEU A 62 11.07 -0.90 -3.95
CA LEU A 62 10.84 -1.05 -5.39
C LEU A 62 11.56 -2.27 -5.98
N LEU A 63 12.78 -2.55 -5.52
CA LEU A 63 13.58 -3.70 -5.97
C LEU A 63 13.23 -5.00 -5.25
N SER A 64 12.41 -4.94 -4.21
CA SER A 64 12.01 -6.13 -3.46
C SER A 64 11.14 -7.07 -4.30
N THR A 65 11.46 -8.36 -4.22
CA THR A 65 10.67 -9.47 -4.79
C THR A 65 9.85 -10.20 -3.73
N LYS A 66 9.83 -9.68 -2.50
CA LYS A 66 9.24 -10.30 -1.31
C LYS A 66 7.89 -9.71 -0.90
N TRP A 67 7.23 -8.96 -1.78
CA TRP A 67 5.91 -8.42 -1.49
C TRP A 67 4.88 -9.53 -1.24
N GLU A 68 3.99 -9.29 -0.28
CA GLU A 68 2.88 -10.17 0.09
C GLU A 68 1.57 -9.39 -0.04
N ILE A 69 0.52 -10.07 -0.49
CA ILE A 69 -0.83 -9.51 -0.60
C ILE A 69 -1.63 -9.87 0.64
N VAL A 70 -2.38 -8.90 1.12
CA VAL A 70 -3.29 -9.01 2.27
C VAL A 70 -4.68 -8.55 1.81
N GLU A 71 -5.74 -9.16 2.34
CA GLU A 71 -7.12 -8.74 2.07
C GLU A 71 -7.47 -7.45 2.81
#